data_AF-A0A966SUW8-F1
#
_entry.id   AF-A0A966SUW8-F1
#
_cell.length_a   1.000
_cell.length_b   1.000
_cell.length_c   1.000
_cell.angle_alpha   90.00
_cell.angle_beta   90.00
_cell.angle_gamma   90.00
#
_symmetry.space_group_name_H-M   'P 1'
#
loop_
_entity.id
_entity.type
_entity.pdbx_description
1 polymer ?
#
loop_
_entity_poly.entity_id
_entity_poly.type
_entity_poly.pdbx_seq_one_letter_code
_entity_poly.pdbx_strand_id
1 'polypeptide(L)'
;MLGTWYVALFAIFVVLVATLAIARSALIAFLITMVSVMVLVAWERRREPALAFAATLGATGAAIGIFVEYFALSGDIGRMNTVFKFYLQVWVLWSMVSGATLVWAFARVFDRERRKPLGLFQWGWVSATAALMLAVLAYPLGAVPARVADRFAPLPPTLDGMAYMKTATVQDASSEVTPANPGGATLRAYADYLAIRWMLQNIDGTPVVLEASVPEYRWGSRVSKYTGLPAVLGWRWHQAQQRGPYAPQVDARLRDVQSMFNTTNSDAAQVLLSRYHVRYVYVGDLERAYYASAGIAKFGSAPTVFRPVYDVDGVIIYEFLPEAARQGRTQAVAPEGSMIQ
;
A
#
# COMPACT_ATOMS: atom_id res chain seq x y z
N MET A 1 26.77 -49.86 -14.23
CA MET A 1 27.54 -49.49 -13.03
C MET A 1 27.19 -48.06 -12.58
N LEU A 2 25.93 -47.84 -12.15
CA LEU A 2 25.44 -46.54 -11.67
C LEU A 2 25.39 -46.47 -10.12
N GLY A 3 26.19 -47.26 -9.38
CA GLY A 3 25.87 -47.59 -7.98
C GLY A 3 26.62 -46.81 -6.89
N THR A 4 27.91 -46.55 -7.04
CA THR A 4 28.77 -46.16 -5.91
C THR A 4 28.91 -44.66 -5.70
N TRP A 5 28.92 -43.89 -6.79
CA TRP A 5 29.10 -42.45 -6.75
C TRP A 5 27.82 -41.69 -6.36
N TYR A 6 26.62 -42.22 -6.66
CA TYR A 6 25.37 -41.64 -6.15
C TYR A 6 25.23 -41.81 -4.63
N VAL A 7 25.70 -42.94 -4.08
CA VAL A 7 25.68 -43.19 -2.63
C VAL A 7 26.63 -42.23 -1.91
N ALA A 8 27.81 -41.98 -2.48
CA ALA A 8 28.75 -41.00 -1.94
C ALA A 8 28.18 -39.57 -1.99
N LEU A 9 27.57 -39.15 -3.11
CA LEU A 9 26.93 -37.85 -3.23
C LEU A 9 25.74 -37.68 -2.29
N PHE A 10 24.93 -38.73 -2.13
CA PHE A 10 23.82 -38.74 -1.18
C PHE A 10 24.31 -38.63 0.27
N ALA A 11 25.37 -39.38 0.63
CA ALA A 11 25.96 -39.29 1.97
C ALA A 11 26.53 -37.89 2.26
N ILE A 12 27.25 -37.29 1.30
CA ILE A 12 27.76 -35.92 1.41
C ILE A 12 26.62 -34.92 1.57
N PHE A 13 25.55 -35.09 0.79
CA PHE A 13 24.36 -34.26 0.88
C PHE A 13 23.68 -34.36 2.25
N VAL A 14 23.49 -35.57 2.77
CA VAL A 14 22.89 -35.80 4.11
C VAL A 14 23.75 -35.15 5.20
N VAL A 15 25.08 -35.32 5.14
CA VAL A 15 26.01 -34.70 6.10
C VAL A 15 25.92 -33.18 6.01
N LEU A 16 25.95 -32.61 4.80
CA LEU A 16 25.85 -31.16 4.60
C LEU A 16 24.54 -30.58 5.16
N VAL A 17 23.40 -31.22 4.89
CA VAL A 17 22.09 -30.80 5.40
C VAL A 17 22.04 -30.91 6.92
N ALA A 18 22.55 -31.99 7.51
CA ALA A 18 22.60 -32.17 8.95
C ALA A 18 23.51 -31.12 9.62
N THR A 19 24.70 -30.85 9.07
CA THR A 19 25.63 -29.83 9.58
C THR A 19 25.00 -28.43 9.52
N LEU A 20 24.35 -28.07 8.41
CA LEU A 20 23.68 -26.77 8.27
C LEU A 20 22.48 -26.63 9.21
N ALA A 21 21.72 -27.70 9.45
CA ALA A 21 20.63 -27.70 10.42
C ALA A 21 21.13 -27.48 11.85
N ILE A 22 22.25 -28.11 12.22
CA ILE A 22 22.89 -27.96 13.54
C ILE A 22 23.49 -26.55 13.70
N ALA A 23 24.05 -25.97 12.64
CA ALA A 23 24.66 -24.63 12.64
C ALA A 23 23.65 -23.47 12.66
N ARG A 24 22.40 -23.70 13.12
CA ARG A 24 21.27 -22.75 13.09
C ARG A 24 20.94 -22.19 11.69
N SER A 25 21.36 -22.88 10.64
CA SER A 25 21.03 -22.57 9.23
C SER A 25 20.01 -23.57 8.69
N ALA A 26 19.04 -23.96 9.53
CA ALA A 26 18.04 -24.99 9.21
C ALA A 26 17.21 -24.66 7.96
N LEU A 27 16.94 -23.37 7.72
CA LEU A 27 16.27 -22.92 6.50
C LEU A 27 17.11 -23.20 5.25
N ILE A 28 18.41 -22.89 5.28
CA ILE A 28 19.30 -23.14 4.15
C ILE A 28 19.43 -24.66 3.90
N ALA A 29 19.58 -25.45 4.97
CA ALA A 29 19.61 -26.91 4.87
C ALA A 29 18.34 -27.46 4.20
N PHE A 30 17.17 -26.94 4.60
CA PHE A 30 15.87 -27.28 4.02
C PHE A 30 15.77 -26.88 2.56
N LEU A 31 16.19 -25.67 2.19
CA LEU A 31 16.13 -25.19 0.81
C LEU A 31 17.10 -25.94 -0.11
N ILE A 32 18.31 -26.25 0.33
CA ILE A 32 19.27 -27.11 -0.40
C ILE A 32 18.66 -28.49 -0.63
N THR A 33 17.97 -29.02 0.39
CA THR A 33 17.25 -30.29 0.26
C THR A 33 16.15 -30.23 -0.78
N MET A 34 15.33 -29.17 -0.76
CA MET A 34 14.29 -28.96 -1.77
C MET A 34 14.88 -28.85 -3.17
N VAL A 35 15.93 -28.05 -3.37
CA VAL A 35 16.61 -27.93 -4.68
C VAL A 35 17.05 -29.31 -5.16
N SER A 36 17.73 -30.07 -4.30
CA SER A 36 18.28 -31.38 -4.66
C SER A 36 17.18 -32.36 -5.06
N VAL A 37 16.11 -32.46 -4.26
CA VAL A 37 14.96 -33.32 -4.57
C VAL A 37 14.27 -32.90 -5.86
N MET A 38 14.04 -31.60 -6.06
CA MET A 38 13.35 -31.11 -7.25
C MET A 38 14.18 -31.27 -8.52
N VAL A 39 15.50 -31.09 -8.47
CA VAL A 39 16.40 -31.38 -9.59
C VAL A 39 16.41 -32.86 -9.93
N LEU A 40 16.44 -33.74 -8.92
CA LEU A 40 16.35 -35.19 -9.13
C LEU A 40 15.02 -35.57 -9.78
N VAL A 41 13.90 -35.02 -9.30
CA VAL A 41 12.58 -35.22 -9.91
C VAL A 41 12.55 -34.73 -11.35
N ALA A 42 13.10 -33.55 -11.64
CA ALA A 42 13.18 -33.02 -13.00
C ALA A 42 14.00 -33.93 -13.92
N TRP A 43 15.10 -34.48 -13.43
CA TRP A 43 15.97 -35.39 -14.17
C TRP A 43 15.31 -36.75 -14.45
N GLU A 44 14.69 -37.37 -13.43
CA GLU A 44 13.99 -38.64 -13.56
C GLU A 44 12.77 -38.51 -14.48
N ARG A 45 12.03 -37.40 -14.34
CA ARG A 45 10.82 -37.10 -15.11
C ARG A 45 11.10 -36.30 -16.38
N ARG A 46 12.35 -36.28 -16.89
CA ARG A 46 12.74 -35.52 -18.09
C ARG A 46 11.96 -35.88 -19.37
N ARG A 47 11.30 -37.04 -19.39
CA ARG A 47 10.41 -37.49 -20.48
C ARG A 47 8.97 -37.02 -20.33
N GLU A 48 8.63 -36.39 -19.21
CA GLU A 48 7.32 -35.82 -18.88
C GLU A 48 7.49 -34.29 -18.75
N PRO A 49 7.44 -33.53 -19.87
CA PRO A 49 7.90 -32.14 -19.90
C PRO A 49 7.23 -31.24 -18.86
N ALA A 50 5.94 -31.45 -18.59
CA ALA A 50 5.20 -30.66 -17.60
C ALA A 50 5.70 -30.87 -16.16
N LEU A 51 5.98 -32.12 -15.76
CA LEU A 51 6.52 -32.43 -14.43
C LEU A 51 7.96 -31.94 -14.29
N ALA A 52 8.78 -32.16 -15.32
CA ALA A 52 10.14 -31.67 -15.33
C ALA A 52 10.18 -30.14 -15.20
N PHE A 53 9.34 -29.43 -15.96
CA PHE A 53 9.22 -27.98 -15.88
C PHE A 53 8.77 -27.50 -14.49
N ALA A 54 7.71 -28.09 -13.93
CA ALA A 54 7.23 -27.74 -12.59
C ALA A 54 8.29 -27.98 -11.51
N ALA A 55 9.02 -29.09 -11.59
CA ALA A 55 10.12 -29.38 -10.67
C ALA A 55 11.28 -28.38 -10.84
N THR A 56 11.63 -27.99 -12.07
CA THR A 56 12.62 -26.93 -12.31
C THR A 56 12.18 -25.59 -11.72
N LEU A 57 10.93 -25.14 -11.91
CA LEU A 57 10.43 -23.90 -11.31
C LEU A 57 10.47 -23.94 -9.77
N GLY A 58 10.11 -25.09 -9.19
CA GLY A 58 10.20 -25.31 -7.75
C GLY A 58 11.64 -25.16 -7.25
N ALA A 59 12.59 -25.81 -7.94
CA ALA A 59 14.02 -25.74 -7.62
C ALA A 59 14.56 -24.31 -7.76
N THR A 60 14.13 -23.57 -8.80
CA THR A 60 14.50 -22.16 -8.98
C THR A 60 14.02 -21.30 -7.82
N GLY A 61 12.77 -21.47 -7.36
CA GLY A 61 12.26 -20.74 -6.20
C GLY A 61 13.06 -21.05 -4.91
N ALA A 62 13.40 -22.32 -4.68
CA ALA A 62 14.23 -22.71 -3.54
C ALA A 62 15.65 -22.13 -3.62
N ALA A 63 16.25 -22.11 -4.82
CA ALA A 63 17.56 -21.51 -5.06
C ALA A 63 17.57 -19.99 -4.83
N ILE A 64 16.51 -19.28 -5.23
CA ILE A 64 16.34 -17.85 -4.90
C ILE A 64 16.25 -17.66 -3.38
N GLY A 65 15.54 -18.54 -2.67
CA GLY A 65 15.49 -18.53 -1.21
C GLY A 65 16.89 -18.63 -0.57
N ILE A 66 17.74 -19.55 -1.08
CA ILE A 66 19.14 -19.67 -0.62
C ILE A 66 19.90 -18.38 -0.90
N PHE A 67 19.75 -17.79 -2.09
CA PHE A 67 20.40 -16.52 -2.43
C PHE A 67 20.04 -15.42 -1.43
N VAL A 68 18.75 -15.24 -1.10
CA VAL A 68 18.31 -14.20 -0.16
C VAL A 68 18.86 -14.42 1.26
N GLU A 69 19.14 -15.66 1.66
CA GLU A 69 19.73 -15.96 2.97
C GLU A 69 21.17 -15.49 3.10
N TYR A 70 21.94 -15.49 2.01
CA TYR A 70 23.34 -15.08 2.01
C TYR A 70 23.57 -13.65 1.52
N PHE A 71 22.70 -13.16 0.64
CA PHE A 71 22.86 -11.87 -0.02
C PHE A 71 21.78 -10.90 0.43
N ALA A 72 22.20 -9.74 0.94
CA ALA A 72 21.34 -8.61 1.20
C ALA A 72 22.04 -7.34 0.71
N LEU A 73 21.27 -6.41 0.14
CA LEU A 73 21.82 -5.14 -0.34
C LEU A 73 22.23 -4.25 0.85
N SER A 74 23.38 -3.59 0.74
CA SER A 74 23.79 -2.57 1.71
C SER A 74 22.79 -1.40 1.69
N GLY A 75 22.37 -0.92 2.86
CA GLY A 75 21.30 0.07 3.00
C GLY A 75 19.88 -0.49 2.97
N ASP A 76 19.71 -1.81 2.98
CA ASP A 76 18.40 -2.45 3.13
C ASP A 76 17.90 -2.37 4.59
N ILE A 77 16.65 -1.98 4.81
CA ILE A 77 16.03 -1.90 6.13
C ILE A 77 15.86 -3.32 6.67
N GLY A 78 16.83 -3.83 7.43
CA GLY A 78 16.78 -5.16 8.04
C GLY A 78 16.59 -6.30 7.03
N ARG A 79 17.18 -6.20 5.83
CA ARG A 79 17.04 -7.14 4.68
C ARG A 79 15.64 -7.16 4.02
N MET A 80 14.73 -6.27 4.42
CA MET A 80 13.32 -6.33 4.05
C MET A 80 13.11 -6.19 2.52
N ASN A 81 13.77 -5.25 1.86
CA ASN A 81 13.59 -5.08 0.41
C ASN A 81 14.14 -6.26 -0.38
N THR A 82 15.24 -6.86 0.08
CA THR A 82 15.80 -8.06 -0.54
C THR A 82 14.83 -9.24 -0.37
N VAL A 83 14.31 -9.46 0.84
CA VAL A 83 13.30 -10.49 1.08
C VAL A 83 12.07 -10.24 0.22
N PHE A 84 11.42 -9.08 0.31
CA PHE A 84 10.18 -8.82 -0.44
C PHE A 84 10.35 -8.95 -1.96
N LYS A 85 11.38 -8.35 -2.56
CA LYS A 85 11.53 -8.32 -4.02
C LYS A 85 11.80 -9.71 -4.61
N PHE A 86 12.65 -10.50 -3.95
CA PHE A 86 12.99 -11.84 -4.43
C PHE A 86 11.96 -12.89 -4.01
N TYR A 87 11.40 -12.81 -2.79
CA TYR A 87 10.35 -13.74 -2.37
C TYR A 87 9.05 -13.56 -3.15
N LEU A 88 8.75 -12.38 -3.69
CA LEU A 88 7.64 -12.23 -4.62
C LEU A 88 7.79 -13.17 -5.83
N GLN A 89 9.01 -13.32 -6.37
CA GLN A 89 9.28 -14.26 -7.45
C GLN A 89 9.15 -15.71 -6.98
N VAL A 90 9.66 -16.03 -5.79
CA VAL A 90 9.52 -17.37 -5.19
C VAL A 90 8.03 -17.73 -5.03
N TRP A 91 7.22 -16.82 -4.51
CA TRP A 91 5.78 -17.02 -4.31
C TRP A 91 5.06 -17.25 -5.63
N VAL A 92 5.34 -16.45 -6.67
CA VAL A 92 4.76 -16.65 -8.00
C VAL A 92 5.14 -18.02 -8.57
N LEU A 93 6.43 -18.36 -8.60
CA LEU A 93 6.91 -19.66 -9.09
C LEU A 93 6.25 -20.82 -8.33
N TRP A 94 6.25 -20.79 -7.00
CA TRP A 94 5.68 -21.85 -6.18
C TRP A 94 4.16 -21.89 -6.21
N SER A 95 3.47 -20.78 -6.48
CA SER A 95 2.01 -20.78 -6.71
C SER A 95 1.66 -21.54 -8.00
N MET A 96 2.45 -21.37 -9.06
CA MET A 96 2.25 -22.10 -10.32
C MET A 96 2.51 -23.59 -10.13
N VAL A 97 3.61 -23.93 -9.44
CA VAL A 97 3.96 -25.32 -9.13
C VAL A 97 2.92 -25.97 -8.23
N SER A 98 2.47 -25.27 -7.18
CA SER A 98 1.46 -25.82 -6.27
C SER A 98 0.11 -26.00 -6.96
N GLY A 99 -0.32 -25.06 -7.81
CA GLY A 99 -1.54 -25.21 -8.62
C GLY A 99 -1.50 -26.42 -9.54
N ALA A 100 -0.42 -26.58 -10.32
CA ALA A 100 -0.27 -27.72 -11.23
C ALA A 100 -0.19 -29.06 -10.48
N THR A 101 0.62 -29.11 -9.42
CA THR A 101 0.80 -30.35 -8.63
C THR A 101 -0.45 -30.75 -7.86
N LEU A 102 -1.25 -29.79 -7.39
CA LEU A 102 -2.54 -30.07 -6.75
C LEU A 102 -3.51 -30.72 -7.75
N VAL A 103 -3.58 -30.22 -8.99
CA VAL A 103 -4.43 -30.82 -10.03
C VAL A 103 -3.96 -32.24 -10.37
N TRP A 104 -2.66 -32.46 -10.52
CA TRP A 104 -2.12 -33.80 -10.78
C TRP A 104 -2.34 -34.76 -9.61
N ALA A 105 -2.20 -34.28 -8.38
CA ALA A 105 -2.47 -35.07 -7.18
C ALA A 105 -3.96 -35.42 -7.07
N PHE A 106 -4.85 -34.44 -7.30
CA PHE A 106 -6.30 -34.65 -7.32
C PHE A 106 -6.69 -35.67 -8.40
N ALA A 107 -6.22 -35.49 -9.64
CA ALA A 107 -6.47 -36.43 -10.72
C ALA A 107 -6.03 -37.85 -10.34
N ARG A 108 -4.88 -38.01 -9.67
CA ARG A 108 -4.37 -39.32 -9.26
C ARG A 108 -5.16 -39.95 -8.10
N VAL A 109 -5.66 -39.16 -7.16
CA VAL A 109 -6.45 -39.63 -6.02
C VAL A 109 -7.87 -40.00 -6.45
N PHE A 110 -8.46 -39.25 -7.37
CA PHE A 110 -9.87 -39.38 -7.77
C PHE A 110 -10.07 -40.04 -9.14
N ASP A 111 -9.01 -40.57 -9.77
CA ASP A 111 -9.09 -41.32 -11.03
C ASP A 111 -10.01 -42.56 -10.86
N ARG A 112 -11.19 -42.52 -11.51
CA ARG A 112 -12.20 -43.58 -11.42
C ARG A 112 -11.82 -44.84 -12.18
N GLU A 113 -10.92 -44.76 -13.16
CA GLU A 113 -10.56 -45.90 -14.02
C GLU A 113 -9.39 -46.71 -13.46
N ARG A 114 -8.54 -46.11 -12.61
CA ARG A 114 -7.33 -46.72 -12.04
C ARG A 114 -7.42 -47.05 -10.54
N ARG A 115 -8.60 -47.47 -10.07
CA ARG A 115 -8.94 -47.79 -8.65
C ARG A 115 -8.03 -48.86 -8.00
N LYS A 116 -6.77 -48.55 -7.74
CA LYS A 116 -6.06 -49.15 -6.61
C LYS A 116 -6.45 -48.35 -5.37
N PRO A 117 -6.98 -48.98 -4.31
CA PRO A 117 -7.25 -48.27 -3.08
C PRO A 117 -5.96 -47.60 -2.61
N LEU A 118 -6.04 -46.34 -2.20
CA LEU A 118 -4.91 -45.65 -1.60
C LEU A 118 -4.47 -46.44 -0.36
N GLY A 119 -3.19 -46.74 -0.26
CA GLY A 119 -2.58 -47.33 0.92
C GLY A 119 -2.62 -46.35 2.10
N LEU A 120 -2.48 -46.89 3.31
CA LEU A 120 -2.51 -46.11 4.56
C LEU A 120 -1.55 -44.91 4.54
N PHE A 121 -0.36 -45.07 3.97
CA PHE A 121 0.62 -43.99 3.84
C PHE A 121 0.13 -42.82 2.98
N GLN A 122 -0.56 -43.11 1.87
CA GLN A 122 -1.06 -42.08 0.96
C GLN A 122 -2.22 -41.31 1.60
N TRP A 123 -3.09 -42.02 2.32
CA TRP A 123 -4.14 -41.38 3.13
C TRP A 123 -3.54 -40.51 4.25
N GLY A 124 -2.45 -40.95 4.88
CA GLY A 124 -1.69 -40.15 5.83
C GLY A 124 -1.25 -38.81 5.22
N TRP A 125 -0.64 -38.84 4.03
CA TRP A 125 -0.23 -37.63 3.32
C TRP A 125 -1.39 -36.72 2.95
N VAL A 126 -2.46 -37.27 2.35
CA VAL A 126 -3.65 -36.47 1.99
C VAL A 126 -4.25 -35.80 3.22
N SER A 127 -4.37 -36.54 4.32
CA SER A 127 -4.93 -36.01 5.57
C SER A 127 -4.03 -34.94 6.19
N ALA A 128 -2.71 -35.15 6.20
CA ALA A 128 -1.74 -34.17 6.68
C ALA A 128 -1.76 -32.88 5.84
N THR A 129 -1.79 -32.99 4.51
CA THR A 129 -1.90 -31.83 3.62
C THR A 129 -3.21 -31.08 3.83
N ALA A 130 -4.34 -31.79 3.93
CA ALA A 130 -5.64 -31.17 4.21
C ALA A 130 -5.64 -30.44 5.56
N ALA A 131 -5.08 -31.05 6.62
CA ALA A 131 -4.94 -30.43 7.93
C ALA A 131 -4.07 -29.16 7.86
N LEU A 132 -2.95 -29.20 7.14
CA LEU A 132 -2.10 -28.01 6.94
C LEU A 132 -2.83 -26.90 6.18
N MET A 133 -3.60 -27.23 5.13
CA MET A 133 -4.39 -26.24 4.41
C MET A 133 -5.46 -25.59 5.31
N LEU A 134 -6.15 -26.40 6.12
CA LEU A 134 -7.11 -25.89 7.10
C LEU A 134 -6.44 -25.00 8.16
N ALA A 135 -5.24 -25.37 8.63
CA ALA A 135 -4.46 -24.56 9.57
C ALA A 135 -4.06 -23.21 8.96
N VAL A 136 -3.67 -23.17 7.68
CA VAL A 136 -3.37 -21.92 6.98
C VAL A 136 -4.61 -21.03 6.84
N LEU A 137 -5.78 -21.61 6.57
CA LEU A 137 -7.05 -20.87 6.48
C LEU A 137 -7.50 -20.27 7.82
N ALA A 138 -7.00 -20.76 8.95
CA ALA A 138 -7.31 -20.18 10.26
C ALA A 138 -6.86 -18.71 10.36
N TYR A 139 -5.75 -18.33 9.72
CA TYR A 139 -5.24 -16.97 9.75
C TYR A 139 -6.20 -15.96 9.10
N PRO A 140 -6.59 -16.05 7.82
CA PRO A 140 -7.52 -15.08 7.24
C PRO A 140 -8.88 -15.06 7.97
N LEU A 141 -9.37 -16.22 8.43
CA LEU A 141 -10.64 -16.29 9.16
C LEU A 141 -10.60 -15.57 10.52
N GLY A 142 -9.48 -15.65 11.25
CA GLY A 142 -9.32 -14.97 12.54
C GLY A 142 -8.80 -13.53 12.43
N ALA A 143 -7.88 -13.28 11.50
CA ALA A 143 -7.20 -12.00 11.36
C ALA A 143 -8.10 -10.93 10.73
N VAL A 144 -8.95 -11.27 9.75
CA VAL A 144 -9.84 -10.29 9.10
C VAL A 144 -10.78 -9.62 10.12
N PRO A 145 -11.58 -10.35 10.93
CA PRO A 145 -12.47 -9.70 11.89
C PRO A 145 -11.69 -8.92 12.96
N ALA A 146 -10.54 -9.43 13.43
CA ALA A 146 -9.69 -8.73 14.40
C ALA A 146 -9.16 -7.40 13.84
N ARG A 147 -8.61 -7.41 12.62
CA ARG A 147 -8.08 -6.21 11.95
C ARG A 147 -9.17 -5.19 11.62
N VAL A 148 -10.37 -5.66 11.28
CA VAL A 148 -11.51 -4.79 11.05
C VAL A 148 -11.94 -4.12 12.36
N ALA A 149 -12.04 -4.88 13.45
CA ALA A 149 -12.40 -4.36 14.77
C ALA A 149 -11.37 -3.35 15.33
N ASP A 150 -10.07 -3.52 15.03
CA ASP A 150 -9.01 -2.58 15.44
C ASP A 150 -9.14 -1.19 14.78
N ARG A 151 -9.78 -1.09 13.61
CA ARG A 151 -9.68 0.10 12.73
C ARG A 151 -11.00 0.70 12.30
N PHE A 152 -12.09 -0.06 12.37
CA PHE A 152 -13.38 0.34 11.85
C PHE A 152 -14.47 0.12 12.88
N ALA A 153 -15.45 1.02 12.90
CA ALA A 153 -16.70 0.78 13.60
C ALA A 153 -17.39 -0.48 13.02
N PRO A 154 -18.18 -1.22 13.82
CA PRO A 154 -18.95 -2.36 13.33
C PRO A 154 -19.87 -1.96 12.18
N LEU A 155 -19.76 -2.65 11.05
CA LEU A 155 -20.54 -2.41 9.84
C LEU A 155 -20.95 -3.75 9.20
N PRO A 156 -22.12 -3.81 8.52
CA PRO A 156 -22.44 -4.94 7.64
C PRO A 156 -21.38 -5.09 6.53
N PRO A 157 -21.15 -6.32 6.01
CA PRO A 157 -20.26 -6.52 4.87
C PRO A 157 -20.65 -5.65 3.68
N THR A 158 -19.68 -4.92 3.12
CA THR A 158 -19.88 -4.00 2.00
C THR A 158 -18.60 -3.82 1.19
N LEU A 159 -18.76 -3.46 -0.09
CA LEU A 159 -17.67 -3.04 -0.98
C LEU A 159 -17.44 -1.52 -0.97
N ASP A 160 -18.29 -0.76 -0.25
CA ASP A 160 -18.14 0.69 -0.09
C ASP A 160 -16.97 1.00 0.87
N GLY A 161 -15.81 1.30 0.29
CA GLY A 161 -14.59 1.66 1.02
C GLY A 161 -14.69 2.94 1.86
N MET A 162 -15.75 3.73 1.73
CA MET A 162 -16.03 4.91 2.57
C MET A 162 -17.11 4.66 3.61
N ALA A 163 -17.76 3.49 3.63
CA ALA A 163 -18.89 3.22 4.52
C ALA A 163 -18.55 3.46 6.00
N TYR A 164 -17.34 3.11 6.40
CA TYR A 164 -16.87 3.31 7.76
C TYR A 164 -16.75 4.77 8.18
N MET A 165 -16.51 5.68 7.22
CA MET A 165 -16.34 7.10 7.52
C MET A 165 -17.63 7.72 8.07
N LYS A 166 -18.79 7.07 7.85
CA LYS A 166 -20.09 7.52 8.37
C LYS A 166 -20.19 7.50 9.89
N THR A 167 -19.40 6.66 10.56
CA THR A 167 -19.49 6.46 12.01
C THR A 167 -18.12 6.50 12.69
N ALA A 168 -17.02 6.40 11.94
CA ALA A 168 -15.69 6.32 12.51
C ALA A 168 -15.20 7.67 13.05
N THR A 169 -14.56 7.58 14.21
CA THR A 169 -13.66 8.61 14.74
C THR A 169 -12.23 8.12 14.58
N VAL A 170 -11.36 8.99 14.09
CA VAL A 170 -9.94 8.67 13.91
C VAL A 170 -9.17 9.37 15.01
N GLN A 171 -8.49 8.57 15.84
CA GLN A 171 -7.52 9.11 16.79
C GLN A 171 -6.20 9.32 16.06
N ASP A 172 -5.78 10.56 15.92
CA ASP A 172 -4.52 10.91 15.30
C ASP A 172 -3.36 10.63 16.27
N ALA A 173 -3.01 9.36 16.44
CA ALA A 173 -2.00 8.95 17.40
C ALA A 173 -0.61 9.51 17.00
N SER A 174 -0.03 10.36 17.86
CA SER A 174 1.39 10.61 17.86
C SER A 174 2.05 9.86 19.02
N SER A 175 3.11 9.11 18.74
CA SER A 175 4.01 8.62 19.78
C SER A 175 4.73 9.76 20.53
N GLU A 176 4.75 10.97 19.95
CA GLU A 176 5.34 12.17 20.55
C GLU A 176 4.60 13.41 20.02
N VAL A 177 3.82 14.07 20.90
CA VAL A 177 3.16 15.35 20.59
C VAL A 177 4.20 16.45 20.73
N THR A 178 4.52 17.16 19.65
CA THR A 178 5.40 18.35 19.70
C THR A 178 4.72 19.52 18.99
N PRO A 179 5.13 20.78 19.23
CA PRO A 179 4.61 21.92 18.46
C PRO A 179 4.80 21.76 16.93
N ALA A 180 5.82 21.01 16.49
CA ALA A 180 6.07 20.70 15.08
C ALA A 180 5.28 19.47 14.57
N ASN A 181 4.65 18.73 15.47
CA ASN A 181 3.89 17.53 15.20
C ASN A 181 2.69 17.43 16.15
N PRO A 182 1.69 18.32 16.02
CA PRO A 182 0.49 18.27 16.83
C PRO A 182 -0.28 17.00 16.48
N GLY A 183 -0.19 16.00 17.35
CA GLY A 183 -1.03 14.80 17.30
C GLY A 183 -2.04 14.80 18.45
N GLY A 184 -2.83 13.74 18.52
CA GLY A 184 -3.82 13.51 19.58
C GLY A 184 -5.20 14.09 19.28
N ALA A 185 -5.42 14.67 18.09
CA ALA A 185 -6.73 15.14 17.69
C ALA A 185 -7.67 13.94 17.43
N THR A 186 -8.90 14.04 17.93
CA THR A 186 -9.99 13.16 17.53
C THR A 186 -10.68 13.76 16.31
N LEU A 187 -10.57 13.08 15.18
CA LEU A 187 -11.07 13.55 13.89
C LEU A 187 -12.35 12.83 13.53
N ARG A 188 -13.38 13.56 13.12
CA ARG A 188 -14.65 12.96 12.67
C ARG A 188 -14.55 12.63 11.19
N ALA A 189 -14.54 11.34 10.86
CA ALA A 189 -14.46 10.93 9.45
C ALA A 189 -15.72 11.30 8.65
N TYR A 190 -16.84 11.57 9.31
CA TYR A 190 -18.11 11.89 8.65
C TYR A 190 -18.09 13.24 7.93
N ALA A 191 -17.45 14.26 8.52
CA ALA A 191 -17.32 15.57 7.87
C ALA A 191 -16.48 15.46 6.58
N ASP A 192 -15.37 14.70 6.65
CA ASP A 192 -14.57 14.38 5.46
C ASP A 192 -15.38 13.56 4.43
N TYR A 193 -16.21 12.60 4.86
CA TYR A 193 -17.06 11.82 3.96
C TYR A 193 -18.00 12.71 3.14
N LEU A 194 -18.71 13.64 3.79
CA LEU A 194 -19.63 14.55 3.12
C LEU A 194 -18.90 15.44 2.11
N ALA A 195 -17.75 16.01 2.52
CA ALA A 195 -16.97 16.91 1.69
C ALA A 195 -16.36 16.19 0.48
N ILE A 196 -15.77 15.00 0.68
CA ILE A 196 -15.21 14.17 -0.40
C ILE A 196 -16.30 13.75 -1.39
N ARG A 197 -17.48 13.36 -0.91
CA ARG A 197 -18.63 13.04 -1.76
C ARG A 197 -19.07 14.24 -2.59
N TRP A 198 -19.12 15.42 -2.00
CA TRP A 198 -19.41 16.66 -2.72
C TRP A 198 -18.33 16.95 -3.77
N MET A 199 -17.04 16.84 -3.44
CA MET A 199 -15.94 17.06 -4.38
C MET A 199 -16.03 16.11 -5.58
N LEU A 200 -16.27 14.82 -5.35
CA LEU A 200 -16.45 13.80 -6.40
C LEU A 200 -17.63 14.09 -7.34
N GLN A 201 -18.64 14.82 -6.88
CA GLN A 201 -19.85 15.13 -7.65
C GLN A 201 -19.82 16.48 -8.34
N ASN A 202 -18.99 17.43 -7.86
CA ASN A 202 -19.07 18.84 -8.23
C ASN A 202 -17.75 19.40 -8.80
N ILE A 203 -16.65 18.65 -8.72
CA ILE A 203 -15.36 19.07 -9.24
C ILE A 203 -15.03 18.26 -10.49
N ASP A 204 -15.00 18.95 -11.63
CA ASP A 204 -14.60 18.37 -12.90
C ASP A 204 -13.07 18.47 -13.12
N GLY A 205 -12.54 17.51 -13.88
CA GLY A 205 -11.13 17.44 -14.25
C GLY A 205 -10.21 17.00 -13.10
N THR A 206 -8.96 17.47 -13.12
CA THR A 206 -7.94 17.10 -12.11
C THR A 206 -7.27 18.32 -11.47
N PRO A 207 -8.03 19.28 -10.91
CA PRO A 207 -7.46 20.43 -10.22
C PRO A 207 -6.64 20.03 -8.99
N VAL A 208 -5.58 20.80 -8.69
CA VAL A 208 -4.76 20.56 -7.51
C VAL A 208 -5.47 20.99 -6.23
N VAL A 209 -5.49 20.12 -5.23
CA VAL A 209 -6.00 20.40 -3.89
C VAL A 209 -4.86 20.66 -2.90
N LEU A 210 -5.02 21.69 -2.07
CA LEU A 210 -4.21 21.88 -0.87
C LEU A 210 -4.96 21.24 0.30
N GLU A 211 -4.39 20.18 0.87
CA GLU A 211 -4.83 19.52 2.10
C GLU A 211 -3.65 19.42 3.09
N ALA A 212 -3.93 19.11 4.36
CA ALA A 212 -2.88 18.94 5.35
C ALA A 212 -1.88 17.84 4.99
N SER A 213 -0.60 18.15 5.16
CA SER A 213 0.48 17.17 5.16
C SER A 213 0.84 16.85 6.61
N VAL A 214 0.72 15.58 6.97
CA VAL A 214 1.00 15.04 8.32
C VAL A 214 2.06 13.95 8.23
N PRO A 215 2.69 13.55 9.35
CA PRO A 215 3.59 12.41 9.36
C PRO A 215 2.95 11.12 8.85
N GLU A 216 3.80 10.16 8.51
CA GLU A 216 3.41 8.88 7.94
C GLU A 216 2.49 8.08 8.86
N TYR A 217 1.62 7.27 8.27
CA TYR A 217 0.67 6.39 8.96
C TYR A 217 -0.38 7.11 9.83
N ARG A 218 -0.67 8.37 9.51
CA ARG A 218 -1.75 9.18 10.10
C ARG A 218 -2.88 9.43 9.12
N TRP A 219 -3.90 10.19 9.53
CA TRP A 219 -5.08 10.53 8.72
C TRP A 219 -4.81 11.54 7.58
N GLY A 220 -3.59 11.55 7.02
CA GLY A 220 -3.18 12.44 5.93
C GLY A 220 -3.60 11.96 4.55
N SER A 221 -3.47 12.84 3.55
CA SER A 221 -3.77 12.54 2.13
C SER A 221 -5.18 11.98 1.89
N ARG A 222 -6.10 12.25 2.81
CA ARG A 222 -7.46 11.69 2.79
C ARG A 222 -8.26 12.25 1.62
N VAL A 223 -8.08 13.52 1.27
CA VAL A 223 -8.84 14.15 0.20
C VAL A 223 -8.37 13.61 -1.15
N SER A 224 -7.06 13.68 -1.42
CA SER A 224 -6.49 13.17 -2.67
C SER A 224 -6.67 11.67 -2.87
N LYS A 225 -6.52 10.84 -1.82
CA LYS A 225 -6.70 9.38 -1.93
C LYS A 225 -8.12 8.99 -2.35
N TYR A 226 -9.14 9.66 -1.83
CA TYR A 226 -10.54 9.32 -2.13
C TYR A 226 -11.09 10.03 -3.37
N THR A 227 -10.62 11.24 -3.68
CA THR A 227 -11.09 12.01 -4.85
C THR A 227 -10.32 11.71 -6.14
N GLY A 228 -9.08 11.22 -6.03
CA GLY A 228 -8.16 11.10 -7.18
C GLY A 228 -7.55 12.44 -7.62
N LEU A 229 -7.90 13.55 -6.97
CA LEU A 229 -7.33 14.86 -7.27
C LEU A 229 -5.86 14.93 -6.84
N PRO A 230 -4.98 15.56 -7.65
CA PRO A 230 -3.59 15.75 -7.25
C PRO A 230 -3.50 16.67 -6.03
N ALA A 231 -2.72 16.29 -5.02
CA ALA A 231 -2.38 17.16 -3.89
C ALA A 231 -1.02 17.83 -4.09
N VAL A 232 -0.80 19.00 -3.48
CA VAL A 232 0.52 19.65 -3.45
C VAL A 232 1.58 18.69 -2.92
N LEU A 233 1.30 18.06 -1.77
CA LEU A 233 2.12 17.01 -1.19
C LEU A 233 1.21 15.98 -0.50
N GLY A 234 1.20 14.75 -1.01
CA GLY A 234 0.54 13.61 -0.36
C GLY A 234 1.47 12.93 0.66
N TRP A 235 1.69 11.63 0.51
CA TRP A 235 2.55 10.85 1.42
C TRP A 235 4.04 11.20 1.27
N ARG A 236 4.55 12.08 2.14
CA ARG A 236 5.92 12.63 2.09
C ARG A 236 7.01 11.57 1.99
N TRP A 237 7.05 10.58 2.88
CA TRP A 237 8.14 9.60 2.90
C TRP A 237 8.31 8.80 1.61
N HIS A 238 7.22 8.30 1.01
CA HIS A 238 7.24 7.63 -0.28
C HIS A 238 7.72 8.56 -1.40
N GLN A 239 7.35 9.85 -1.37
CA GLN A 239 7.87 10.81 -2.34
C GLN A 239 9.38 11.03 -2.18
N ALA A 240 9.88 11.08 -0.94
CA ALA A 240 11.31 11.25 -0.64
C ALA A 240 12.12 10.00 -1.04
N GLN A 241 11.66 8.81 -0.65
CA GLN A 241 12.32 7.53 -0.93
C GLN A 241 12.48 7.28 -2.44
N GLN A 242 11.46 7.59 -3.24
CA GLN A 242 11.50 7.39 -4.70
C GLN A 242 12.36 8.43 -5.43
N ARG A 243 12.69 9.55 -4.77
CA ARG A 243 13.44 10.67 -5.37
C ARG A 243 14.93 10.68 -5.03
N GLY A 244 15.37 9.87 -4.07
CA GLY A 244 16.78 9.72 -3.71
C GLY A 244 17.47 11.09 -3.49
N PRO A 245 18.44 11.50 -4.32
CA PRO A 245 19.11 12.80 -4.21
C PRO A 245 18.18 14.02 -4.21
N TYR A 246 16.98 13.91 -4.79
CA TYR A 246 15.99 15.00 -4.84
C TYR A 246 15.03 15.03 -3.64
N ALA A 247 15.21 14.16 -2.63
CA ALA A 247 14.42 14.18 -1.40
C ALA A 247 14.32 15.57 -0.73
N PRO A 248 15.37 16.43 -0.71
CA PRO A 248 15.26 17.78 -0.15
C PRO A 248 14.19 18.67 -0.80
N GLN A 249 13.81 18.39 -2.06
CA GLN A 249 12.73 19.12 -2.73
C GLN A 249 11.36 18.77 -2.15
N VAL A 250 11.18 17.55 -1.66
CA VAL A 250 9.96 17.11 -0.97
C VAL A 250 9.81 17.87 0.35
N ASP A 251 10.91 18.09 1.06
CA ASP A 251 10.93 18.86 2.31
C ASP A 251 10.71 20.34 2.10
N ALA A 252 11.26 20.91 1.01
CA ALA A 252 10.93 22.26 0.59
C ALA A 252 9.42 22.41 0.32
N ARG A 253 8.81 21.43 -0.36
CA ARG A 253 7.38 21.44 -0.62
C ARG A 253 6.54 21.30 0.65
N LEU A 254 6.98 20.50 1.62
CA LEU A 254 6.34 20.41 2.93
C LEU A 254 6.34 21.77 3.63
N ARG A 255 7.47 22.50 3.61
CA ARG A 255 7.55 23.86 4.18
C ARG A 255 6.63 24.84 3.45
N ASP A 256 6.47 24.70 2.14
CA ASP A 256 5.53 25.53 1.38
C ASP A 256 4.08 25.25 1.77
N VAL A 257 3.70 23.96 1.95
CA VAL A 257 2.36 23.58 2.47
C VAL A 257 2.12 24.20 3.85
N GLN A 258 3.08 24.05 4.76
CA GLN A 258 3.01 24.66 6.09
C GLN A 258 2.91 26.19 6.02
N SER A 259 3.65 26.83 5.12
CA SER A 259 3.60 28.28 4.92
C SER A 259 2.23 28.74 4.41
N MET A 260 1.66 28.02 3.43
CA MET A 260 0.31 28.32 2.91
C MET A 260 -0.75 28.23 4.00
N PHE A 261 -0.66 27.28 4.94
CA PHE A 261 -1.63 27.20 6.04
C PHE A 261 -1.33 28.18 7.19
N ASN A 262 -0.07 28.40 7.57
CA ASN A 262 0.29 29.14 8.79
C ASN A 262 0.46 30.65 8.60
N THR A 263 0.84 31.14 7.41
CA THR A 263 0.99 32.59 7.19
C THR A 263 -0.34 33.32 7.41
N THR A 264 -0.30 34.53 7.95
CA THR A 264 -1.46 35.45 8.02
C THR A 264 -1.52 36.40 6.81
N ASN A 265 -0.44 36.48 6.02
CA ASN A 265 -0.38 37.30 4.81
C ASN A 265 -1.00 36.55 3.62
N SER A 266 -2.16 37.02 3.14
CA SER A 266 -2.87 36.44 2.00
C SER A 266 -2.05 36.46 0.71
N ASP A 267 -1.33 37.53 0.41
CA ASP A 267 -0.55 37.66 -0.83
C ASP A 267 0.63 36.66 -0.85
N ALA A 268 1.29 36.47 0.29
CA ALA A 268 2.33 35.45 0.43
C ALA A 268 1.78 34.03 0.17
N ALA A 269 0.56 33.73 0.65
CA ALA A 269 -0.10 32.45 0.37
C ALA A 269 -0.45 32.31 -1.11
N GLN A 270 -0.98 33.36 -1.74
CA GLN A 270 -1.36 33.37 -3.16
C GLN A 270 -0.18 33.06 -4.09
N VAL A 271 1.03 33.54 -3.78
CA VAL A 271 2.25 33.24 -4.55
C VAL A 271 2.52 31.73 -4.57
N LEU A 272 2.44 31.06 -3.42
CA LEU A 272 2.68 29.62 -3.32
C LEU A 272 1.54 28.81 -3.93
N LEU A 273 0.28 29.20 -3.68
CA LEU A 273 -0.89 28.56 -4.28
C LEU A 273 -0.84 28.60 -5.81
N SER A 274 -0.42 29.73 -6.38
CA SER A 274 -0.25 29.89 -7.82
C SER A 274 0.91 29.05 -8.35
N ARG A 275 2.05 29.00 -7.64
CA ARG A 275 3.21 28.15 -8.00
C ARG A 275 2.83 26.68 -8.13
N TYR A 276 1.96 26.19 -7.24
CA TYR A 276 1.51 24.80 -7.25
C TYR A 276 0.20 24.57 -8.01
N HIS A 277 -0.32 25.58 -8.71
CA HIS A 277 -1.58 25.53 -9.45
C HIS A 277 -2.76 25.01 -8.60
N VAL A 278 -2.76 25.36 -7.30
CA VAL A 278 -3.86 24.99 -6.40
C VAL A 278 -5.14 25.62 -6.91
N ARG A 279 -6.22 24.85 -6.96
CA ARG A 279 -7.56 25.38 -7.24
C ARG A 279 -8.46 25.30 -6.02
N TYR A 280 -8.28 24.28 -5.17
CA TYR A 280 -9.09 24.10 -3.97
C TYR A 280 -8.22 24.02 -2.73
N VAL A 281 -8.60 24.77 -1.69
CA VAL A 281 -8.02 24.69 -0.36
C VAL A 281 -9.03 24.01 0.55
N TYR A 282 -8.67 22.87 1.11
CA TYR A 282 -9.50 22.10 2.03
C TYR A 282 -9.17 22.49 3.47
N VAL A 283 -10.18 22.81 4.28
CA VAL A 283 -10.03 23.13 5.70
C VAL A 283 -11.04 22.35 6.52
N GLY A 284 -10.61 21.28 7.18
CA GLY A 284 -11.39 20.48 8.12
C GLY A 284 -10.73 20.32 9.49
N ASP A 285 -11.19 19.32 10.26
CA ASP A 285 -10.68 19.04 11.60
C ASP A 285 -9.15 18.82 11.60
N LEU A 286 -8.61 18.12 10.59
CA LEU A 286 -7.17 17.83 10.51
C LEU A 286 -6.34 19.09 10.26
N GLU A 287 -6.73 19.95 9.32
CA GLU A 287 -6.01 21.20 9.07
C GLU A 287 -6.01 22.09 10.32
N ARG A 288 -7.14 22.16 11.03
CA ARG A 288 -7.24 22.93 12.29
C ARG A 288 -6.42 22.34 13.42
N ALA A 289 -6.21 21.03 13.43
CA ALA A 289 -5.33 20.38 14.39
C ALA A 289 -3.85 20.65 14.11
N TYR A 290 -3.46 20.77 12.83
CA TYR A 290 -2.05 20.85 12.43
C TYR A 290 -1.50 22.26 12.18
N TYR A 291 -2.37 23.24 11.96
CA TYR A 291 -1.95 24.58 11.55
C TYR A 291 -2.56 25.68 12.42
N ALA A 292 -1.88 26.83 12.47
CA ALA A 292 -2.26 27.96 13.30
C ALA A 292 -3.63 28.51 12.87
N SER A 293 -4.53 28.70 13.85
CA SER A 293 -5.89 29.21 13.63
C SER A 293 -5.91 30.57 12.92
N ALA A 294 -4.99 31.48 13.27
CA ALA A 294 -4.83 32.78 12.62
C ALA A 294 -4.45 32.64 11.13
N GLY A 295 -3.61 31.66 10.81
CA GLY A 295 -3.25 31.34 9.43
C GLY A 295 -4.44 30.80 8.66
N ILE A 296 -5.19 29.86 9.23
CA ILE A 296 -6.40 29.30 8.58
C ILE A 296 -7.46 30.38 8.36
N ALA A 297 -7.67 31.27 9.33
CA ALA A 297 -8.68 32.34 9.25
C ALA A 297 -8.51 33.25 8.03
N LYS A 298 -7.30 33.37 7.48
CA LYS A 298 -7.04 34.18 6.27
C LYS A 298 -7.89 33.78 5.07
N PHE A 299 -8.20 32.49 4.93
CA PHE A 299 -8.96 32.01 3.78
C PHE A 299 -10.40 32.53 3.81
N GLY A 300 -10.95 32.78 4.99
CA GLY A 300 -12.28 33.40 5.15
C GLY A 300 -12.26 34.93 5.08
N SER A 301 -11.12 35.59 5.28
CA SER A 301 -11.04 37.06 5.33
C SER A 301 -10.79 37.74 3.98
N ALA A 302 -10.52 36.98 2.92
CA ALA A 302 -10.27 37.49 1.57
C ALA A 302 -11.20 36.83 0.52
N PRO A 303 -12.52 37.12 0.54
CA PRO A 303 -13.53 36.43 -0.29
C PRO A 303 -13.37 36.66 -1.80
N THR A 304 -12.67 37.74 -2.20
CA THR A 304 -12.34 37.99 -3.61
C THR A 304 -11.26 37.06 -4.14
N VAL A 305 -10.44 36.49 -3.24
CA VAL A 305 -9.33 35.56 -3.53
C VAL A 305 -9.74 34.11 -3.28
N PHE A 306 -10.45 33.87 -2.17
CA PHE A 306 -10.86 32.56 -1.71
C PHE A 306 -12.38 32.51 -1.61
N ARG A 307 -13.01 31.86 -2.59
CA ARG A 307 -14.46 31.72 -2.61
C ARG A 307 -14.87 30.42 -1.92
N PRO A 308 -15.64 30.45 -0.81
CA PRO A 308 -16.18 29.22 -0.24
C PRO A 308 -17.14 28.58 -1.24
N VAL A 309 -16.90 27.31 -1.59
CA VAL A 309 -17.75 26.51 -2.49
C VAL A 309 -18.44 25.35 -1.76
N TYR A 310 -18.00 25.05 -0.54
CA TYR A 310 -18.59 24.08 0.38
C TYR A 310 -18.34 24.54 1.81
N ASP A 311 -19.35 24.47 2.66
CA ASP A 311 -19.27 24.77 4.10
C ASP A 311 -20.32 23.93 4.84
N VAL A 312 -19.91 22.76 5.31
CA VAL A 312 -20.79 21.81 6.00
C VAL A 312 -19.99 21.06 7.06
N ASP A 313 -20.60 20.92 8.24
CA ASP A 313 -20.10 20.08 9.35
C ASP A 313 -18.65 20.40 9.79
N GLY A 314 -18.26 21.67 9.71
CA GLY A 314 -16.94 22.17 10.11
C GLY A 314 -15.85 22.08 9.03
N VAL A 315 -16.17 21.48 7.88
CA VAL A 315 -15.32 21.46 6.69
C VAL A 315 -15.70 22.59 5.75
N ILE A 316 -14.72 23.40 5.38
CA ILE A 316 -14.85 24.45 4.36
C ILE A 316 -13.89 24.16 3.22
N ILE A 317 -14.39 24.21 1.98
CA ILE A 317 -13.58 24.15 0.77
C ILE A 317 -13.61 25.51 0.11
N TYR A 318 -12.44 26.10 -0.05
CA TYR A 318 -12.27 27.36 -0.77
C TYR A 318 -11.77 27.10 -2.16
N GLU A 319 -12.43 27.67 -3.16
CA GLU A 319 -11.87 27.81 -4.49
C GLU A 319 -10.93 29.02 -4.53
N PHE A 320 -9.66 28.79 -4.87
CA PHE A 320 -8.68 29.85 -5.07
C PHE A 320 -8.84 30.47 -6.47
N LEU A 321 -9.02 31.79 -6.50
CA LEU A 321 -9.19 32.60 -7.69
C LEU A 321 -7.89 33.39 -7.97
N PRO A 322 -7.00 32.90 -8.85
CA PRO A 322 -5.77 33.60 -9.17
C PRO A 322 -6.08 34.95 -9.83
N GLU A 323 -5.13 35.88 -9.78
CA GLU A 323 -5.32 37.25 -10.28
C GLU A 323 -5.85 37.32 -11.72
N ALA A 324 -5.32 36.49 -12.62
CA ALA A 324 -5.81 36.39 -14.00
C ALA A 324 -7.30 36.01 -14.10
N ALA A 325 -7.78 35.12 -13.23
CA ALA A 325 -9.19 34.72 -13.18
C ALA A 325 -10.09 35.81 -12.58
N ARG A 326 -9.55 36.68 -11.73
CA ARG A 326 -10.27 37.84 -11.17
C ARG A 326 -10.42 38.94 -12.22
N GLN A 327 -9.36 39.26 -12.96
CA GLN A 327 -9.37 40.30 -13.99
C GLN A 327 -10.31 39.98 -15.16
N GLY A 328 -10.37 38.71 -15.61
CA GLY A 328 -11.29 38.28 -16.67
C GLY A 328 -12.77 38.35 -16.30
N ARG A 329 -13.12 38.25 -15.00
CA ARG A 329 -14.50 38.46 -14.52
C ARG A 329 -14.89 39.94 -14.49
N THR A 330 -13.96 40.83 -14.13
CA THR A 330 -14.24 42.27 -14.10
C THR A 330 -14.51 42.82 -15.51
N GLN A 331 -13.86 42.28 -16.54
CA GLN A 331 -14.10 42.69 -17.94
C GLN A 331 -15.45 42.19 -18.50
N ALA A 332 -15.97 41.05 -18.03
CA ALA A 332 -17.26 40.51 -18.47
C ALA A 332 -18.50 41.24 -17.89
N VAL A 333 -18.30 42.20 -16.97
CA VAL A 333 -19.38 42.94 -16.27
C VAL A 333 -19.44 44.42 -16.69
N ALA A 334 -18.64 44.85 -17.67
CA ALA A 334 -18.82 46.18 -18.26
C ALA A 334 -20.11 46.20 -19.09
N PRO A 335 -21.11 47.06 -18.78
CA PRO A 335 -22.32 47.13 -19.57
C PRO A 335 -21.99 47.74 -20.93
N GLU A 336 -22.36 47.06 -22.01
CA GLU A 336 -22.51 47.69 -23.32
C GLU A 336 -23.57 48.80 -23.18
N GLY A 337 -23.10 50.02 -22.98
CA GLY A 337 -23.92 51.23 -23.03
C GLY A 337 -24.51 51.38 -24.42
N SER A 338 -25.78 50.98 -24.52
CA SER A 338 -26.81 51.44 -25.44
C SER A 338 -26.42 52.70 -26.24
N MET A 339 -26.11 52.53 -27.53
CA MET A 339 -26.39 53.53 -28.56
C MET A 339 -27.70 53.15 -29.25
N ILE A 340 -28.83 53.61 -28.72
CA ILE A 340 -30.07 53.85 -29.47
C ILE A 340 -30.71 55.12 -28.89
N GLN A 341 -30.38 56.28 -29.47
CA GLN A 341 -31.28 57.18 -30.21
C GLN A 341 -30.49 58.33 -30.81
#